data_AF-A0A4Q6F2I1-F1
#
_entry.id   AF-A0A4Q6F2I1-F1
#
_cell.length_a   1.000
_cell.length_b   1.000
_cell.length_c   1.000
_cell.angle_alpha   90.00
_cell.angle_beta   90.00
_cell.angle_gamma   90.00
#
_symmetry.space_group_name_H-M   'P 1'
#
loop_
_entity.id
_entity.type
_entity.pdbx_description
1 polymer ?
#
loop_
_entity_poly.entity_id
_entity_poly.type
_entity_poly.pdbx_seq_one_letter_code
_entity_poly.pdbx_strand_id
1 'polypeptide(L)'
;FKDNFGDKDPTLYLKKIFALTDRAFEERPDLYINYRLWNLDDPRGSAESNLRMLKLVEEKYGQVLSESFDVRNKKSFRLKNRLYLHFDTEFVWPSMDLPEHGEKGRCYGLSSHFGVLVDGTVVPCCLDKEGIMTLGNIHEQPIEEILASDRAQKIVNGFKKGILEEALCKRCQYIERFR
;
A
#
# COMPACT_ATOMS: atom_id res chain seq x y z
N PHE A 1 -11.53 -5.72 -0.55
CA PHE A 1 -12.96 -5.60 -0.14
C PHE A 1 -13.49 -6.96 0.27
N LYS A 2 -13.44 -7.95 -0.64
CA LYS A 2 -13.87 -9.33 -0.36
C LYS A 2 -13.28 -9.91 0.93
N ASP A 3 -12.00 -9.70 1.19
CA ASP A 3 -11.32 -10.29 2.36
C ASP A 3 -11.79 -9.68 3.70
N ASN A 4 -12.39 -8.49 3.65
CA ASN A 4 -12.88 -7.78 4.85
C ASN A 4 -14.41 -7.87 4.98
N PHE A 5 -15.11 -8.04 3.87
CA PHE A 5 -16.57 -7.89 3.81
C PHE A 5 -17.29 -9.09 3.16
N GLY A 6 -16.56 -10.13 2.76
CA GLY A 6 -17.08 -11.29 2.04
C GLY A 6 -17.71 -10.91 0.70
N ASP A 7 -18.81 -11.57 0.36
CA ASP A 7 -19.55 -11.34 -0.89
C ASP A 7 -20.56 -10.19 -0.81
N LYS A 8 -20.37 -9.24 0.13
CA LYS A 8 -21.22 -8.04 0.23
C LYS A 8 -21.15 -7.21 -1.05
N ASP A 9 -22.21 -6.47 -1.31
CA ASP A 9 -22.27 -5.54 -2.43
C ASP A 9 -21.29 -4.35 -2.22
N PRO A 10 -20.29 -4.15 -3.10
CA PRO A 10 -19.34 -3.04 -2.97
C PRO A 10 -19.91 -1.68 -3.39
N THR A 11 -21.15 -1.61 -3.92
CA THR A 11 -21.74 -0.40 -4.51
C THR A 11 -21.74 0.78 -3.55
N LEU A 12 -22.27 0.62 -2.33
CA LEU A 12 -22.32 1.71 -1.35
C LEU A 12 -20.93 2.13 -0.88
N TYR A 13 -20.00 1.18 -0.80
CA TYR A 13 -18.61 1.46 -0.44
C TYR A 13 -17.92 2.30 -1.51
N LEU A 14 -18.02 1.89 -2.78
CA LEU A 14 -17.43 2.62 -3.91
C LEU A 14 -18.08 3.99 -4.13
N LYS A 15 -19.40 4.12 -3.94
CA LYS A 15 -20.09 5.42 -4.03
C LYS A 15 -19.52 6.46 -3.08
N LYS A 16 -19.14 6.06 -1.85
CA LYS A 16 -18.48 6.97 -0.89
C LYS A 16 -17.10 7.41 -1.39
N ILE A 17 -16.32 6.48 -1.95
CA ILE A 17 -15.00 6.78 -2.53
C ILE A 17 -15.13 7.71 -3.74
N PHE A 18 -16.12 7.48 -4.61
CA PHE A 18 -16.39 8.31 -5.77
C PHE A 18 -16.80 9.74 -5.36
N ALA A 19 -17.70 9.88 -4.38
CA ALA A 19 -18.11 11.18 -3.86
C ALA A 19 -16.94 11.96 -3.24
N LEU A 20 -16.07 11.28 -2.49
CA LEU A 20 -14.84 11.87 -1.97
C LEU A 20 -13.92 12.34 -3.10
N THR A 21 -13.80 11.54 -4.17
CA THR A 21 -12.92 11.82 -5.31
C THR A 21 -13.42 13.01 -6.13
N ASP A 22 -14.73 13.11 -6.35
CA ASP A 22 -15.33 14.26 -7.02
C ASP A 22 -15.07 15.55 -6.23
N ARG A 23 -15.38 15.53 -4.93
CA ARG A 23 -15.11 16.65 -4.02
C ARG A 23 -13.62 17.03 -3.99
N ALA A 24 -12.72 16.05 -3.93
CA ALA A 24 -11.29 16.29 -3.92
C ALA A 24 -10.81 17.00 -5.19
N PHE A 25 -11.38 16.68 -6.35
CA PHE A 25 -11.05 17.38 -7.60
C PHE A 25 -11.70 18.76 -7.72
N GLU A 26 -12.85 18.99 -7.10
CA GLU A 26 -13.46 20.32 -7.01
C GLU A 26 -12.61 21.27 -6.14
N GLU A 27 -12.17 20.80 -4.98
CA GLU A 27 -11.34 21.59 -4.05
C GLU A 27 -9.89 21.72 -4.53
N ARG A 28 -9.36 20.67 -5.16
CA ARG A 28 -7.96 20.58 -5.60
C ARG A 28 -7.82 19.87 -6.95
N PRO A 29 -8.03 20.60 -8.05
CA PRO A 29 -7.92 20.05 -9.41
C PRO A 29 -6.55 19.47 -9.75
N ASP A 30 -5.51 19.87 -9.03
CA ASP A 30 -4.12 19.43 -9.19
C ASP A 30 -3.80 18.08 -8.53
N LEU A 31 -4.67 17.58 -7.64
CA LEU A 31 -4.46 16.33 -6.90
C LEU A 31 -4.27 15.14 -7.84
N TYR A 32 -3.37 14.24 -7.45
CA TYR A 32 -3.21 12.93 -8.07
C TYR A 32 -3.91 11.88 -7.20
N ILE A 33 -4.87 11.15 -7.77
CA ILE A 33 -5.61 10.11 -7.04
C ILE A 33 -5.40 8.78 -7.75
N ASN A 34 -5.10 7.74 -6.98
CA ASN A 34 -4.85 6.41 -7.51
C ASN A 34 -5.72 5.37 -6.81
N TYR A 35 -6.67 4.81 -7.54
CA TYR A 35 -7.38 3.62 -7.11
C TYR A 35 -6.50 2.42 -7.39
N ARG A 36 -6.30 1.58 -6.38
CA ARG A 36 -5.53 0.35 -6.52
C ARG A 36 -6.41 -0.86 -6.33
N LEU A 37 -6.39 -1.76 -7.30
CA LEU A 37 -7.04 -3.05 -7.22
C LEU A 37 -5.96 -4.13 -7.09
N TRP A 38 -5.87 -4.72 -5.89
CA TRP A 38 -4.78 -5.60 -5.43
C TRP A 38 -5.21 -7.08 -5.48
N ASN A 39 -5.55 -7.60 -6.65
CA ASN A 39 -6.04 -8.97 -6.80
C ASN A 39 -5.82 -9.53 -8.21
N LEU A 40 -4.62 -9.26 -8.73
CA LEU A 40 -4.14 -9.72 -10.02
C LEU A 40 -3.82 -11.23 -10.10
N ASP A 41 -4.16 -12.02 -9.09
CA ASP A 41 -3.89 -13.46 -9.06
C ASP A 41 -4.55 -14.22 -10.22
N ASP A 42 -5.56 -13.60 -10.86
CA ASP A 42 -5.97 -13.95 -12.21
C ASP A 42 -5.70 -12.80 -13.20
N PRO A 43 -4.69 -12.93 -14.07
CA PRO A 43 -4.34 -11.91 -15.06
C PRO A 43 -5.42 -11.67 -16.13
N ARG A 44 -6.50 -12.47 -16.13
CA ARG A 44 -7.69 -12.26 -16.98
C ARG A 44 -8.85 -11.55 -16.27
N GLY A 45 -8.71 -11.26 -14.97
CA GLY A 45 -9.75 -10.56 -14.19
C GLY A 45 -11.07 -11.32 -14.04
N SER A 46 -11.06 -12.65 -14.17
CA SER A 46 -12.27 -13.50 -14.20
C SER A 46 -12.91 -13.77 -12.83
N ALA A 47 -12.31 -13.28 -11.74
CA ALA A 47 -12.99 -13.29 -10.44
C ALA A 47 -14.22 -12.37 -10.48
N GLU A 48 -15.41 -12.94 -10.37
CA GLU A 48 -16.73 -12.26 -10.46
C GLU A 48 -16.83 -10.99 -9.60
N SER A 49 -16.20 -10.99 -8.42
CA SER A 49 -16.16 -9.84 -7.52
C SER A 49 -15.42 -8.62 -8.09
N ASN A 50 -14.42 -8.84 -8.94
CA ASN A 50 -13.64 -7.76 -9.56
C ASN A 50 -14.39 -7.13 -10.71
N LEU A 51 -15.03 -7.96 -11.54
CA LEU A 51 -15.87 -7.50 -12.64
C LEU A 51 -16.94 -6.53 -12.17
N ARG A 52 -17.55 -6.79 -11.01
CA ARG A 52 -18.54 -5.88 -10.42
C ARG A 52 -17.95 -4.53 -10.02
N MET A 53 -16.79 -4.51 -9.36
CA MET A 53 -16.12 -3.26 -8.98
C MET A 53 -15.67 -2.47 -10.22
N LEU A 54 -15.14 -3.16 -11.23
CA LEU A 54 -14.75 -2.55 -12.50
C LEU A 54 -15.95 -1.93 -13.21
N LYS A 55 -17.08 -2.63 -13.32
CA LYS A 55 -18.32 -2.09 -13.89
C LYS A 55 -18.78 -0.81 -13.20
N LEU A 56 -18.75 -0.76 -11.87
CA LEU A 56 -19.13 0.44 -11.12
C LEU A 56 -18.19 1.63 -11.40
N VAL A 57 -16.90 1.35 -11.65
CA VAL A 57 -15.92 2.37 -12.08
C VAL A 57 -16.18 2.80 -13.53
N GLU A 58 -16.45 1.86 -14.44
CA GLU A 58 -16.82 2.12 -15.84
C GLU A 58 -18.05 3.04 -15.90
N GLU A 59 -19.12 2.68 -15.19
CA GLU A 59 -20.37 3.43 -15.10
C GLU A 59 -20.16 4.84 -14.52
N LYS A 60 -19.31 4.98 -13.50
CA LYS A 60 -19.05 6.29 -12.87
C LYS A 60 -18.26 7.24 -13.76
N TYR A 61 -17.27 6.74 -14.48
CA TYR A 61 -16.31 7.58 -15.22
C TYR A 61 -16.46 7.52 -16.75
N GLY A 62 -17.39 6.71 -17.26
CA GLY A 62 -17.65 6.56 -18.70
C GLY A 62 -16.48 5.94 -19.46
N GLN A 63 -15.68 5.10 -18.80
CA GLN A 63 -14.55 4.41 -19.40
C GLN A 63 -14.90 2.95 -19.64
N VAL A 64 -14.46 2.37 -20.75
CA VAL A 64 -14.60 0.93 -21.01
C VAL A 64 -13.34 0.24 -20.51
N LEU A 65 -13.48 -0.52 -19.43
CA LEU A 65 -12.48 -1.32 -18.75
C LEU A 65 -12.65 -2.84 -19.02
N SER A 66 -13.46 -3.28 -19.98
CA SER A 66 -13.92 -4.68 -20.06
C SER A 66 -13.39 -5.54 -21.21
N GLU A 67 -12.61 -5.04 -22.18
CA GLU A 67 -12.26 -5.84 -23.38
C GLU A 67 -10.78 -5.86 -23.80
N SER A 68 -9.86 -5.23 -23.06
CA SER A 68 -8.44 -5.14 -23.45
C SER A 68 -7.43 -5.33 -22.31
N PHE A 69 -7.85 -6.00 -21.23
CA PHE A 69 -7.04 -6.07 -19.99
C PHE A 69 -6.09 -7.25 -20.02
N ASP A 70 -5.02 -7.11 -20.78
CA ASP A 70 -3.78 -7.77 -20.38
C ASP A 70 -3.01 -6.88 -19.41
N VAL A 71 -3.30 -7.07 -18.12
CA VAL A 71 -2.63 -6.40 -16.99
C VAL A 71 -1.11 -6.67 -16.94
N ARG A 72 -0.60 -7.64 -17.72
CA ARG A 72 0.84 -7.84 -17.94
C ARG A 72 1.44 -6.70 -18.79
N ASN A 73 0.66 -6.11 -19.69
CA ASN A 73 1.12 -5.07 -20.61
C ASN A 73 0.85 -3.65 -20.11
N LYS A 74 -0.22 -3.43 -19.35
CA LYS A 74 -0.56 -2.11 -18.81
C LYS A 74 -1.19 -2.22 -17.43
N LYS A 75 -0.46 -1.78 -16.40
CA LYS A 75 -0.91 -1.81 -14.99
C LYS A 75 -1.70 -0.58 -14.56
N SER A 76 -1.69 0.51 -15.33
CA SER A 76 -2.28 1.79 -14.92
C SER A 76 -3.12 2.42 -16.03
N PHE A 77 -4.33 2.87 -15.69
CA PHE A 77 -5.30 3.45 -16.60
C PHE A 77 -5.82 4.76 -16.05
N ARG A 78 -5.80 5.81 -16.86
CA ARG A 78 -6.38 7.10 -16.49
C ARG A 78 -7.90 7.02 -16.62
N LEU A 79 -8.64 7.37 -15.56
CA LEU A 79 -10.10 7.38 -15.54
C LEU A 79 -10.67 8.77 -15.87
N LYS A 80 -10.21 9.80 -15.16
CA LYS A 80 -10.65 11.20 -15.30
C LYS A 80 -9.60 12.11 -14.65
N ASN A 81 -9.36 13.33 -15.15
CA ASN A 81 -8.38 14.26 -14.53
C ASN A 81 -7.04 13.57 -14.25
N ARG A 82 -6.50 13.63 -13.03
CA ARG A 82 -5.33 12.85 -12.60
C ARG A 82 -5.73 11.65 -11.71
N LEU A 83 -6.91 11.08 -11.96
CA LEU A 83 -7.39 9.82 -11.38
C LEU A 83 -6.92 8.64 -12.23
N TYR A 84 -6.27 7.68 -11.59
CA TYR A 84 -5.81 6.45 -12.24
C TYR A 84 -6.31 5.21 -11.51
N LEU A 85 -6.72 4.18 -12.24
CA LEU A 85 -6.89 2.82 -11.76
C LEU A 85 -5.61 2.03 -12.02
N HIS A 86 -4.99 1.53 -10.97
CA HIS A 86 -3.79 0.72 -11.02
C HIS A 86 -4.05 -0.69 -10.50
N PHE A 87 -3.58 -1.68 -11.25
CA PHE A 87 -3.64 -3.08 -10.88
C PHE A 87 -2.30 -3.52 -10.32
N ASP A 88 -2.33 -4.25 -9.21
CA ASP A 88 -1.12 -4.72 -8.55
C ASP A 88 -1.36 -6.11 -7.96
N THR A 89 -0.29 -6.85 -7.72
CA THR A 89 -0.37 -8.19 -7.13
C THR A 89 -0.50 -8.04 -5.63
N GLU A 90 -1.35 -8.86 -5.03
CA GLU A 90 -1.45 -8.92 -3.57
C GLU A 90 -0.08 -9.25 -2.96
N PHE A 91 0.13 -8.81 -1.73
CA PHE A 91 1.28 -9.21 -0.94
C PHE A 91 0.82 -9.48 0.49
N VAL A 92 1.53 -10.37 1.15
CA VAL A 92 1.27 -10.68 2.55
C VAL A 92 1.85 -9.56 3.41
N TRP A 93 1.00 -8.95 4.23
CA TRP A 93 1.44 -7.98 5.23
C TRP A 93 2.42 -8.64 6.21
N PRO A 94 3.49 -7.95 6.62
CA PRO A 94 4.42 -8.51 7.60
C PRO A 94 3.68 -8.78 8.91
N SER A 95 3.95 -9.94 9.51
CA SER A 95 3.46 -10.33 10.82
C SER A 95 4.54 -11.15 11.54
N MET A 96 4.53 -11.09 12.87
CA MET A 96 5.40 -11.92 13.72
C MET A 96 5.06 -13.42 13.64
N ASP A 97 3.84 -13.76 13.20
CA ASP A 97 3.39 -15.15 13.02
C ASP A 97 3.89 -15.79 11.71
N LEU A 98 4.45 -14.99 10.81
CA LEU A 98 5.02 -15.52 9.56
C LEU A 98 6.40 -16.15 9.83
N PRO A 99 6.77 -17.20 9.08
CA PRO A 99 8.11 -17.76 9.16
C PRO A 99 9.16 -16.73 8.73
N GLU A 100 10.36 -16.84 9.31
CA GLU A 100 11.49 -16.06 8.83
C GLU A 100 11.87 -16.50 7.41
N HIS A 101 11.96 -15.54 6.50
CA HIS A 101 12.41 -15.78 5.13
C HIS A 101 13.91 -15.47 4.91
N GLY A 102 14.60 -14.96 5.95
CA GLY A 102 16.06 -14.76 5.94
C GLY A 102 16.53 -13.52 6.67
N GLU A 103 17.85 -13.37 6.77
CA GLU A 103 18.52 -12.23 7.43
C GLU A 103 19.09 -11.20 6.45
N LYS A 104 18.96 -11.46 5.14
CA LYS A 104 19.49 -10.60 4.09
C LYS A 104 18.37 -9.98 3.27
N GLY A 105 18.50 -8.70 2.95
CA GLY A 105 17.56 -7.98 2.11
C GLY A 105 17.79 -6.47 2.13
N ARG A 106 17.19 -5.78 1.16
CA ARG A 106 17.25 -4.32 1.02
C ARG A 106 15.85 -3.74 1.15
N CYS A 107 15.71 -2.64 1.85
CA CYS A 107 14.44 -1.92 1.98
C CYS A 107 14.73 -0.42 2.01
N TYR A 108 13.74 0.38 1.59
CA TYR A 108 13.83 1.83 1.64
C TYR A 108 13.26 2.45 2.93
N GLY A 109 12.75 1.63 3.85
CA GLY A 109 12.29 2.10 5.17
C GLY A 109 13.37 2.93 5.87
N LEU A 110 12.95 4.04 6.49
CA LEU A 110 13.77 5.10 7.08
C LEU A 110 14.67 5.90 6.12
N SER A 111 14.97 5.40 4.91
CA SER A 111 15.79 6.12 3.93
C SER A 111 14.99 6.98 2.96
N SER A 112 13.77 6.57 2.62
CA SER A 112 12.85 7.35 1.79
C SER A 112 11.54 7.70 2.46
N HIS A 113 11.13 6.91 3.46
CA HIS A 113 9.86 7.05 4.15
C HIS A 113 9.93 6.40 5.54
N PHE A 114 8.99 6.76 6.41
CA PHE A 114 8.73 6.13 7.69
C PHE A 114 7.23 6.23 7.99
N GLY A 115 6.76 5.54 9.03
CA GLY A 115 5.38 5.62 9.50
C GLY A 115 5.25 6.41 10.79
N VAL A 116 4.14 7.13 10.93
CA VAL A 116 3.66 7.67 12.21
C VAL A 116 2.27 7.11 12.42
N LEU A 117 2.09 6.35 13.49
CA LEU A 117 0.81 5.73 13.85
C LEU A 117 -0.13 6.77 14.47
N VAL A 118 -1.40 6.41 14.63
CA VAL A 118 -2.46 7.34 15.08
C VAL A 118 -2.21 7.90 16.49
N ASP A 119 -1.45 7.20 17.31
CA ASP A 119 -1.05 7.59 18.67
C ASP A 119 0.28 8.39 18.71
N GLY A 120 0.85 8.72 17.55
CA GLY A 120 2.13 9.42 17.43
C GLY A 120 3.36 8.51 17.43
N THR A 121 3.19 7.19 17.53
CA THR A 121 4.31 6.24 17.51
C THR A 121 4.99 6.23 16.14
N VAL A 122 6.32 6.39 16.12
CA VAL A 122 7.13 6.38 14.90
C VAL A 122 7.67 4.98 14.65
N VAL A 123 7.49 4.50 13.43
CA VAL A 123 7.90 3.17 12.96
C VAL A 123 8.71 3.26 11.66
N PRO A 124 9.58 2.28 11.34
CA PRO A 124 10.44 2.30 10.16
C PRO A 124 9.72 2.31 8.81
N CYS A 125 8.49 1.81 8.75
CA CYS A 125 7.71 1.64 7.52
C CYS A 125 6.21 1.59 7.83
N CYS A 126 5.38 2.04 6.90
CA CYS A 126 3.91 1.98 7.03
C CYS A 126 3.34 0.56 7.12
N LEU A 127 4.13 -0.46 6.77
CA LEU A 127 3.73 -1.86 6.91
C LEU A 127 3.80 -2.37 8.36
N ASP A 128 4.48 -1.65 9.26
CA ASP A 128 4.52 -1.93 10.70
C ASP A 128 3.31 -1.33 11.42
N LYS A 129 2.11 -1.75 11.00
CA LYS A 129 0.84 -1.20 11.50
C LYS A 129 0.60 -1.45 13.00
N GLU A 130 1.23 -2.49 13.54
CA GLU A 130 1.10 -2.91 14.94
C GLU A 130 2.18 -2.28 15.85
N GLY A 131 3.07 -1.44 15.31
CA GLY A 131 4.09 -0.74 16.10
C GLY A 131 5.20 -1.64 16.65
N ILE A 132 5.47 -2.80 16.02
CA ILE A 132 6.43 -3.79 16.50
C ILE A 132 7.85 -3.22 16.57
N MET A 133 8.24 -2.40 15.59
CA MET A 133 9.55 -1.78 15.50
C MET A 133 9.51 -0.32 15.97
N THR A 134 8.85 -0.03 17.09
CA THR A 134 8.76 1.33 17.65
C THR A 134 10.13 1.99 17.80
N LEU A 135 10.27 3.20 17.25
CA LEU A 135 11.47 4.03 17.33
C LEU A 135 11.35 5.15 18.37
N GLY A 136 10.12 5.55 18.70
CA GLY A 136 9.81 6.63 19.63
C GLY A 136 8.40 7.16 19.40
N ASN A 137 8.00 8.20 20.12
CA ASN A 137 6.71 8.88 19.94
C ASN A 137 6.91 10.39 19.80
N ILE A 138 6.26 11.00 18.80
CA ILE A 138 6.39 12.44 18.49
C ILE A 138 5.84 13.36 19.59
N HIS A 139 5.04 12.83 20.51
CA HIS A 139 4.55 13.58 21.67
C HIS A 139 5.58 13.66 22.80
N GLU A 140 6.61 12.81 22.76
CA GLU A 140 7.63 12.71 23.81
C GLU A 140 8.96 13.33 23.40
N GLN A 141 9.31 13.24 22.11
CA GLN A 141 10.59 13.73 21.60
C GLN A 141 10.48 14.20 20.13
N PRO A 142 11.34 15.16 19.70
CA PRO A 142 11.37 15.63 18.32
C PRO A 142 11.61 14.50 17.33
N ILE A 143 10.93 14.57 16.19
CA ILE A 143 11.00 13.51 15.18
C ILE A 143 12.41 13.33 14.61
N GLU A 144 13.18 14.42 14.52
CA GLU A 144 14.57 14.41 14.10
C GLU A 144 15.44 13.58 15.05
N GLU A 145 15.20 13.66 16.36
CA GLU A 145 15.91 12.87 17.37
C GLU A 145 15.54 11.40 17.28
N ILE A 146 14.26 11.08 17.09
CA ILE A 146 13.78 9.70 16.87
C ILE A 146 14.49 9.06 15.68
N LEU A 147 14.55 9.78 14.55
CA LEU A 147 15.16 9.28 13.31
C LEU A 147 16.69 9.25 13.38
N ALA A 148 17.31 10.09 14.22
CA ALA A 148 18.74 10.07 14.48
C ALA A 148 19.17 9.00 15.51
N SER A 149 18.22 8.35 16.19
CA SER A 149 18.50 7.32 17.18
C SER A 149 19.36 6.17 16.64
N ASP A 150 20.14 5.55 17.52
CA ASP A 150 21.01 4.42 17.19
C ASP A 150 20.24 3.28 16.53
N ARG A 151 19.03 2.97 17.01
CA ARG A 151 18.17 1.92 16.43
C ARG A 151 17.78 2.26 15.00
N ALA A 152 17.29 3.49 14.75
CA ALA A 152 16.89 3.92 13.42
C ALA A 152 18.08 3.90 12.44
N GLN A 153 19.24 4.43 12.87
CA GLN A 153 20.46 4.43 12.06
C GLN A 153 21.00 3.01 11.80
N LYS A 154 20.87 2.10 12.78
CA LYS A 154 21.23 0.69 12.60
C LYS A 154 20.39 0.04 11.51
N ILE A 155 19.07 0.26 11.50
CA ILE A 155 18.17 -0.26 10.47
C ILE A 155 18.55 0.28 9.08
N VAL A 156 18.74 1.60 8.96
CA VAL A 156 19.15 2.24 7.69
C VAL A 156 20.46 1.64 7.16
N ASN A 157 21.47 1.51 8.03
CA ASN A 157 22.76 0.96 7.65
C ASN A 157 22.69 -0.54 7.35
N GLY A 158 21.84 -1.28 8.06
CA GLY A 158 21.51 -2.68 7.78
C GLY A 158 20.98 -2.83 6.37
N PHE A 159 19.92 -2.11 6.01
CA PHE A 159 19.34 -2.16 4.66
C PHE A 159 20.34 -1.79 3.57
N LYS A 160 21.19 -0.77 3.77
CA LYS A 160 22.27 -0.41 2.82
C LYS A 160 23.28 -1.56 2.60
N LYS A 161 23.58 -2.32 3.66
CA LYS A 161 24.49 -3.48 3.61
C LYS A 161 23.78 -4.78 3.20
N GLY A 162 22.47 -4.74 2.97
CA GLY A 162 21.68 -5.93 2.66
C GLY A 162 21.41 -6.82 3.88
N ILE A 163 21.37 -6.25 5.09
CA ILE A 163 21.18 -6.94 6.38
C ILE A 163 19.84 -6.51 6.99
N LEU A 164 19.07 -7.48 7.48
CA LEU A 164 17.79 -7.27 8.14
C LEU A 164 17.97 -7.29 9.66
N GLU A 165 18.03 -6.10 10.25
CA GLU A 165 18.26 -5.91 11.69
C GLU A 165 17.05 -6.28 12.55
N GLU A 166 15.84 -6.05 12.05
CA GLU A 166 14.60 -6.18 12.82
C GLU A 166 13.85 -7.48 12.52
N ALA A 167 13.26 -8.08 13.54
CA ALA A 167 12.59 -9.38 13.45
C ALA A 167 11.38 -9.36 12.49
N LEU A 168 10.63 -8.25 12.44
CA LEU A 168 9.53 -8.08 11.51
C LEU A 168 10.04 -7.99 10.06
N CYS A 169 11.15 -7.30 9.84
CA CYS A 169 11.79 -7.21 8.52
C CYS A 169 12.24 -8.59 8.02
N LYS A 170 12.75 -9.46 8.91
CA LYS A 170 13.09 -10.86 8.60
C LYS A 170 11.89 -11.76 8.27
N ARG A 171 10.65 -11.24 8.36
CA ARG A 171 9.38 -11.91 8.05
C ARG A 171 8.55 -11.15 7.00
N CYS A 172 9.12 -10.10 6.40
CA CYS A 172 8.40 -9.19 5.52
C CYS A 172 8.56 -9.58 4.05
N GLN A 173 7.59 -10.27 3.47
CA GLN A 173 7.60 -10.66 2.05
C GLN A 173 7.68 -9.47 1.08
N TYR A 174 7.24 -8.27 1.50
CA TYR A 174 7.31 -7.08 0.66
C TYR A 174 8.75 -6.72 0.27
N ILE A 175 9.74 -7.13 1.06
CA ILE A 175 11.15 -6.86 0.78
C ILE A 175 11.64 -7.52 -0.51
N GLU A 176 10.96 -8.58 -0.97
CA GLU A 176 11.30 -9.26 -2.21
C GLU A 176 11.07 -8.41 -3.46
N ARG A 177 10.33 -7.29 -3.33
CA ARG A 177 10.13 -6.33 -4.42
C ARG A 177 11.36 -5.44 -4.70
N PHE A 178 12.39 -5.50 -3.86
CA PHE A 178 13.57 -4.63 -3.93
C PHE A 178 14.88 -5.36 -4.29
N ARG A 179 14.78 -6.52 -4.97
CA ARG A 179 15.94 -7.32 -5.43
C ARG A 179 16.86 -6.53 -6.36
#